data_AF-A0A2A2G735-F1
#
_entry.id   AF-A0A2A2G735-F1
#
_cell.length_a   1.000
_cell.length_b   1.000
_cell.length_c   1.000
_cell.angle_alpha   90.00
_cell.angle_beta   90.00
_cell.angle_gamma   90.00
#
_symmetry.space_group_name_H-M   'P 1'
#
loop_
_entity.id
_entity.type
_entity.pdbx_description
1 polymer ?
#
loop_
_entity_poly.entity_id
_entity_poly.type
_entity_poly.pdbx_seq_one_letter_code
_entity_poly.pdbx_strand_id
1 'polypeptide(L)' 'MDFIGGLLVDLSLLGGILLFIMSLFKKYREYRYKMIILGLVLIVIWWVFIDTASLQEAFQQGKEVAQGI' A
#
# COMPACT_ATOMS: atom_id res chain seq x y z
N MET A 1 26.92 17.48 40.70
CA MET A 1 26.29 16.21 40.22
C MET A 1 25.40 16.45 39.01
N ASP A 2 25.15 17.70 38.63
CA ASP A 2 24.19 18.08 37.58
C ASP A 2 24.66 17.79 36.15
N PHE A 3 25.98 17.77 35.91
CA PHE A 3 26.54 17.49 34.58
C PHE A 3 26.35 16.02 34.15
N ILE A 4 26.47 15.08 35.09
CA ILE A 4 26.29 13.64 34.83
C ILE A 4 24.79 13.32 34.66
N GLY A 5 23.92 13.99 35.43
CA GLY A 5 22.46 13.87 35.28
C GLY A 5 21.97 14.36 33.93
N GLY A 6 22.47 15.51 33.45
CA GLY A 6 22.15 16.03 32.11
C GLY A 6 22.56 15.08 30.98
N LEU A 7 23.78 14.55 31.04
CA LEU A 7 24.29 13.58 30.06
C LEU A 7 23.47 12.28 30.03
N LEU A 8 23.00 11.79 31.19
CA LEU A 8 22.16 10.61 31.29
C LEU A 8 20.78 10.82 30.65
N VAL A 9 20.19 12.00 30.83
CA VAL A 9 18.90 12.37 30.23
C VAL A 9 19.04 12.48 28.71
N ASP A 10 20.10 13.11 28.22
CA ASP A 10 20.37 13.23 26.78
C ASP A 10 20.60 11.85 26.13
N LEU A 11 21.33 10.96 26.81
CA LEU A 11 21.56 9.60 26.31
C LEU A 11 20.27 8.77 26.30
N SER A 12 19.41 8.94 27.30
CA SER A 12 18.09 8.29 27.36
C SER A 12 17.15 8.80 26.26
N LEU A 13 17.15 10.11 25.98
CA LEU A 13 16.38 10.71 24.90
C LEU A 13 16.84 10.21 23.53
N LEU A 14 18.15 10.20 23.28
CA LEU A 14 18.74 9.66 22.06
C LEU A 14 18.41 8.18 21.87
N GLY A 15 18.51 7.38 22.94
CA GLY A 15 18.13 5.96 22.92
C GLY A 15 16.65 5.75 22.58
N GLY A 16 15.75 6.55 23.17
CA GLY A 16 14.32 6.50 22.88
C GLY A 16 13.98 6.86 21.43
N ILE A 17 14.62 7.90 20.88
CA ILE A 17 14.45 8.32 19.48
C ILE A 17 14.94 7.22 18.53
N LEU A 18 16.09 6.60 18.82
CA LEU A 18 16.64 5.50 18.03
C LEU A 18 15.68 4.29 17.99
N LEU A 19 15.13 3.91 19.14
CA LEU A 19 14.16 2.81 19.23
C LEU A 19 12.85 3.13 18.48
N PHE A 20 12.39 4.39 18.56
CA PHE A 20 11.21 4.84 17.82
C PHE A 20 11.42 4.77 16.31
N ILE A 21 12.56 5.26 15.82
CA ILE A 21 12.95 5.16 14.41
C ILE A 21 13.05 3.69 13.98
N MET A 22 13.70 2.84 14.77
CA MET A 22 13.83 1.41 14.46
C MET A 22 12.46 0.71 14.40
N SER A 23 11.55 1.04 15.30
CA SER A 23 10.17 0.55 15.31
C SER A 23 9.39 0.99 14.07
N LEU A 24 9.52 2.26 13.67
CA LEU A 24 8.92 2.78 12.44
C LEU A 24 9.48 2.09 11.20
N PHE A 25 10.79 1.89 11.10
CA PHE A 25 11.40 1.16 9.98
C PHE A 25 10.97 -0.30 9.94
N LYS A 26 10.87 -0.98 11.09
CA LYS A 26 10.39 -2.35 11.18
C LYS A 26 8.94 -2.46 10.72
N LYS A 27 8.08 -1.56 11.21
CA LYS A 27 6.69 -1.44 10.74
C LYS A 27 6.67 -1.19 9.24
N TYR A 28 7.40 -0.20 8.74
CA TYR A 28 7.43 0.12 7.31
C TYR A 28 7.89 -1.07 6.45
N ARG A 29 8.89 -1.85 6.89
CA ARG A 29 9.36 -3.05 6.19
C ARG A 29 8.31 -4.16 6.15
N GLU A 30 7.61 -4.38 7.25
CA GLU A 30 6.54 -5.37 7.34
C GLU A 30 5.32 -4.98 6.48
N TYR A 31 5.03 -3.68 6.40
CA TYR A 31 3.96 -3.15 5.55
C TYR A 31 4.34 -3.01 4.07
N ARG A 32 5.63 -2.91 3.69
CA ARG A 32 6.04 -2.86 2.27
C ARG A 32 5.53 -4.07 1.48
N TYR A 33 5.68 -5.28 2.03
CA TYR A 33 5.18 -6.49 1.35
C TYR A 33 3.66 -6.49 1.23
N LYS A 34 2.94 -6.05 2.27
CA LYS A 34 1.47 -5.92 2.22
C LYS A 34 1.02 -4.88 1.21
N MET A 35 1.72 -3.75 1.09
CA MET A 35 1.42 -2.70 0.10
C MET A 35 1.73 -3.15 -1.34
N ILE A 36 2.81 -3.91 -1.56
CA ILE A 36 3.13 -4.48 -2.87
C ILE A 36 2.04 -5.49 -3.29
N ILE A 37 1.63 -6.38 -2.38
CA ILE A 37 0.56 -7.35 -2.64
C ILE A 37 -0.76 -6.63 -2.95
N LEU A 38 -1.13 -5.61 -2.16
CA LEU A 38 -2.31 -4.78 -2.43
C LEU A 38 -2.23 -4.11 -3.81
N GLY A 39 -1.06 -3.57 -4.18
CA GLY A 39 -0.83 -2.98 -5.50
C GLY A 39 -1.02 -3.98 -6.63
N LEU A 40 -0.47 -5.19 -6.49
CA LEU A 40 -0.65 -6.27 -7.47
C LEU A 40 -2.13 -6.70 -7.59
N VAL A 41 -2.83 -6.83 -6.47
CA VAL A 41 -4.26 -7.16 -6.46
C VAL A 41 -5.08 -6.11 -7.20
N LEU A 42 -4.79 -4.81 -6.99
CA LEU A 42 -5.48 -3.73 -7.70
C LEU A 42 -5.21 -3.75 -9.21
N ILE A 43 -3.98 -4.05 -9.63
CA ILE A 43 -3.63 -4.17 -11.05
C ILE A 43 -4.37 -5.33 -11.70
N VAL A 44 -4.46 -6.49 -11.03
CA VAL A 44 -5.20 -7.66 -11.53
C VAL A 44 -6.70 -7.35 -11.65
N ILE A 45 -7.28 -6.71 -10.64
CA ILE A 45 -8.69 -6.28 -10.68
C ILE A 45 -8.92 -5.35 -11.87
N TRP A 46 -8.04 -4.36 -12.06
CA TRP A 46 -8.14 -3.41 -13.16
C TRP A 46 -8.10 -4.10 -14.53
N TRP A 47 -7.24 -5.10 -14.70
CA TRP A 47 -7.19 -5.90 -15.92
C TRP A 47 -8.52 -6.63 -16.19
N VAL A 48 -9.07 -7.30 -15.17
CA VAL A 48 -10.36 -8.01 -15.29
C VAL A 48 -11.48 -7.04 -15.66
N PHE A 49 -11.47 -5.81 -15.13
CA PHE A 49 -12.43 -4.79 -15.50
C PHE A 49 -12.32 -4.37 -16.98
N ILE A 50 -11.10 -4.25 -17.52
CA ILE A 50 -10.88 -3.95 -18.95
C ILE A 50 -11.42 -5.07 -19.84
N ASP A 51 -11.11 -6.33 -19.51
CA ASP A 51 -11.62 -7.48 -20.27
C ASP A 51 -13.14 -7.57 -20.20
N THR A 52 -13.72 -7.27 -19.04
CA THR A 52 -15.18 -7.26 -18.86
C THR A 52 -15.84 -6.11 -19.62
N ALA A 53 -15.20 -4.93 -19.70
CA ALA A 53 -15.70 -3.80 -20.48
C ALA A 53 -15.72 -4.09 -21.98
N SER A 54 -14.64 -4.69 -22.51
CA SER A 54 -14.61 -5.11 -23.92
C SER A 54 -15.64 -6.20 -24.24
N LEU A 55 -15.87 -7.12 -23.31
CA LEU A 55 -16.96 -8.10 -23.41
C LEU A 55 -18.34 -7.42 -23.42
N GLN A 56 -18.58 -6.44 -22.55
CA GLN A 56 -19.86 -5.72 -22.53
C GLN A 56 -20.12 -4.96 -23.81
N GLU A 57 -19.11 -4.30 -24.39
CA GLU A 57 -19.22 -3.62 -25.68
C GLU A 57 -19.58 -4.61 -26.79
N ALA A 58 -18.90 -5.76 -26.86
CA ALA A 58 -19.20 -6.81 -27.83
C ALA A 58 -20.61 -7.40 -27.65
N PHE A 59 -21.07 -7.57 -26.41
CA PHE A 59 -22.41 -8.05 -26.11
C PHE A 59 -23.51 -7.04 -26.46
N GLN A 60 -23.31 -5.75 -26.17
CA GLN A 60 -24.23 -4.68 -26.54
C GLN A 60 -24.37 -4.58 -28.06
N GLN A 61 -23.25 -4.60 -28.78
CA GLN A 61 -23.23 -4.54 -30.23
C GLN A 61 -23.89 -5.77 -30.87
N GLY A 62 -23.63 -6.97 -30.33
CA GLY A 62 -24.32 -8.20 -30.75
C GLY A 62 -25.83 -8.17 -30.47
N LYS A 63 -26.25 -7.53 -29.38
CA LYS A 63 -27.67 -7.36 -29.03
C LYS A 63 -28.36 -6.36 -29.95
N GLU A 64 -27.74 -5.24 -30.29
CA GLU A 64 -28.28 -4.27 -31.26
C GLU A 64 -28.47 -4.91 -32.64
N VAL A 65 -27.44 -5.63 -33.12
CA VAL A 65 -27.50 -6.37 -34.39
C VAL A 65 -28.57 -7.48 -34.35
N ALA A 66 -28.72 -8.19 -33.23
CA ALA A 66 -29.75 -9.22 -33.07
C ALA A 66 -31.17 -8.64 -32.91
N GLN A 67 -31.31 -7.41 -32.40
CA GLN A 67 -32.58 -6.71 -32.25
C GLN A 67 -32.98 -5.91 -33.49
N GLY A 68 -32.13 -5.85 -34.52
CA GLY A 68 -32.47 -5.33 -35.85
C GLY A 68 -32.77 -3.84 -35.87
N ILE A 69 -32.02 -3.05 -35.09
CA ILE A 69 -31.92 -1.58 -35.25
C ILE A 69 -30.70 -1.27 -36.10
#